data_AF-A0A0F7U502-F1
#
_entry.id   AF-A0A0F7U502-F1
#
_cell.length_a   1.000
_cell.length_b   1.000
_cell.length_c   1.000
_cell.angle_alpha   90.00
_cell.angle_beta   90.00
_cell.angle_gamma   90.00
#
_symmetry.space_group_name_H-M   'P 1'
#
loop_
_entity.id
_entity.type
_entity.pdbx_description
1 polymer ?
#
loop_
_entity_poly.entity_id
_entity_poly.type
_entity_poly.pdbx_seq_one_letter_code
_entity_poly.pdbx_strand_id
1 'polypeptide(L)'
;MERCTGCETDAFISAHFEEQKRSESSPSDQAAFVTYCLAPLRPDIYVTIGLCVGVTNSKEVFEETIRKSHEQTDGTASDAASSARTSHGCPEQGEPRARNGFTSSELGSDSTRSSPANAARSPQRSFSCWLCMNPGSLVSLDQVLLGVLRAVEHFEEGSMKTNDLKKEILYCASPSRNIAQALQHLGSQPDMRQLLLVMVQMSAEQQRSVCSRIRGTWRELSCLSELRDRNRIRSFIHCTNDEETLPGGLEAAVMGRIACKYI
;
A
#
# COMPACT_ATOMS: atom_id res chain seq x y z
N MET A 1 3.42 52.49 -2.46
CA MET A 1 3.00 51.58 -3.55
C MET A 1 4.26 51.00 -4.15
N GLU A 2 4.73 49.87 -3.63
CA GLU A 2 5.83 49.10 -4.22
C GLU A 2 5.28 47.70 -4.51
N ARG A 3 5.34 47.30 -5.77
CA ARG A 3 4.83 46.00 -6.26
C ARG A 3 5.96 45.00 -6.19
N CYS A 4 5.81 43.97 -5.36
CA CYS A 4 6.62 42.75 -5.47
C CYS A 4 6.16 41.97 -6.70
N THR A 5 7.00 41.95 -7.74
CA THR A 5 6.94 41.02 -8.86
C THR A 5 7.99 39.94 -8.62
N GLY A 6 7.55 38.74 -8.26
CA GLY A 6 8.47 37.61 -8.08
C GLY A 6 7.87 36.50 -7.23
N CYS A 7 6.97 35.72 -7.80
CA CYS A 7 6.84 34.32 -7.43
C CYS A 7 6.63 33.54 -8.72
N GLU A 8 7.73 32.99 -9.21
CA GLU A 8 7.75 32.02 -10.29
C GLU A 8 7.01 30.76 -9.85
N THR A 9 6.36 30.16 -10.84
CA THR A 9 5.50 29.00 -10.80
C THR A 9 6.17 27.75 -10.20
N ASP A 10 5.56 27.20 -9.16
CA ASP A 10 5.85 25.83 -8.72
C ASP A 10 5.43 24.83 -9.80
N ALA A 11 6.43 24.16 -10.36
CA ALA A 11 6.25 23.00 -11.22
C ALA A 11 5.66 21.86 -10.38
N PHE A 12 4.36 21.61 -10.54
CA PHE A 12 3.74 20.36 -10.12
C PHE A 12 4.44 19.21 -10.85
N ILE A 13 5.19 18.39 -10.11
CA ILE A 13 5.78 17.14 -10.60
C ILE A 13 4.62 16.19 -10.88
N SER A 14 4.13 16.16 -12.12
CA SER A 14 3.35 15.03 -12.62
C SER A 14 4.32 13.86 -12.75
N ALA A 15 4.21 12.91 -11.82
CA ALA A 15 4.89 11.62 -11.95
C ALA A 15 4.32 10.91 -13.19
N HIS A 16 5.05 10.99 -14.29
CA HIS A 16 4.72 10.29 -15.52
C HIS A 16 4.99 8.80 -15.29
N PHE A 17 3.93 8.02 -15.03
CA PHE A 17 4.01 6.57 -15.04
C PHE A 17 4.15 6.10 -16.49
N GLU A 18 5.34 5.58 -16.86
CA GLU A 18 5.56 5.01 -18.18
C GLU A 18 4.86 3.64 -18.30
N GLU A 19 3.94 3.54 -19.24
CA GLU A 19 3.28 2.30 -19.63
C GLU A 19 4.22 1.48 -20.54
N GLN A 20 4.94 0.50 -19.98
CA GLN A 20 5.81 -0.38 -20.76
C GLN A 20 5.04 -1.57 -21.33
N LYS A 21 4.95 -1.63 -22.66
CA LYS A 21 4.30 -2.69 -23.44
C LYS A 21 5.32 -3.78 -23.79
N ARG A 22 5.25 -4.99 -23.20
CA ARG A 22 6.01 -6.18 -23.67
C ARG A 22 5.32 -7.55 -23.45
N SER A 23 5.59 -8.41 -24.44
CA SER A 23 5.41 -9.88 -24.56
C SER A 23 4.10 -10.41 -25.16
N GLU A 24 4.28 -11.13 -26.27
CA GLU A 24 3.30 -11.70 -27.22
C GLU A 24 2.37 -12.74 -26.57
N SER A 25 1.10 -12.38 -26.42
CA SER A 25 -0.03 -13.27 -26.24
C SER A 25 -1.16 -12.80 -27.16
N SER A 26 -2.11 -13.68 -27.47
CA SER A 26 -3.18 -13.42 -28.44
C SER A 26 -3.84 -12.04 -28.23
N PRO A 27 -4.11 -11.28 -29.32
CA PRO A 27 -4.42 -9.85 -29.26
C PRO A 27 -5.71 -9.47 -28.51
N SER A 28 -6.55 -10.44 -28.14
CA SER A 28 -7.77 -10.19 -27.35
C SER A 28 -7.55 -10.12 -25.83
N ASP A 29 -6.46 -10.69 -25.30
CA ASP A 29 -6.20 -10.72 -23.85
C ASP A 29 -5.21 -9.65 -23.36
N GLN A 30 -4.41 -9.06 -24.27
CA GLN A 30 -3.35 -8.10 -23.91
C GLN A 30 -3.86 -6.73 -23.43
N ALA A 31 -5.06 -6.31 -23.82
CA ALA A 31 -5.58 -4.97 -23.47
C ALA A 31 -6.24 -4.91 -22.08
N ALA A 32 -6.43 -6.07 -21.43
CA ALA A 32 -7.16 -6.19 -20.17
C ALA A 32 -6.32 -5.83 -18.93
N PHE A 33 -5.00 -5.92 -19.03
CA PHE A 33 -4.08 -5.77 -17.91
C PHE A 33 -2.94 -4.85 -18.26
N VAL A 34 -2.58 -3.97 -17.34
CA VAL A 34 -1.44 -3.07 -17.47
C VAL A 34 -0.50 -3.29 -16.29
N THR A 35 0.80 -3.41 -16.58
CA THR A 35 1.84 -3.54 -15.55
C THR A 35 2.58 -2.22 -15.41
N TYR A 36 2.57 -1.66 -14.21
CA TYR A 36 3.28 -0.45 -13.83
C TYR A 36 4.56 -0.81 -13.08
N CYS A 37 5.65 -0.13 -13.41
CA CYS A 37 6.85 -0.09 -12.58
C CYS A 37 6.78 1.18 -11.72
N LEU A 38 7.01 1.08 -10.41
CA LEU A 38 6.93 2.25 -9.50
C LEU A 38 8.21 3.13 -9.56
N ALA A 39 8.89 3.17 -10.70
CA ALA A 39 10.04 4.03 -10.94
C ALA A 39 9.63 5.52 -10.99
N PRO A 40 10.53 6.46 -10.60
CA PRO A 40 11.89 6.21 -10.11
C PRO A 40 11.96 5.86 -8.62
N LEU A 41 10.84 5.98 -7.88
CA LEU A 41 10.83 5.82 -6.41
C LEU A 41 11.16 4.40 -5.98
N ARG A 42 10.57 3.40 -6.65
CA ARG A 42 10.71 1.97 -6.38
C ARG A 42 10.76 1.16 -7.69
N PRO A 43 11.88 1.19 -8.43
CA PRO A 43 12.03 0.49 -9.70
C PRO A 43 12.05 -1.05 -9.55
N ASP A 44 12.16 -1.53 -8.31
CA ASP A 44 12.06 -2.93 -7.96
C ASP A 44 10.60 -3.41 -7.84
N ILE A 45 9.60 -2.51 -7.79
CA ILE A 45 8.19 -2.86 -7.62
C ILE A 45 7.42 -2.82 -8.92
N TYR A 46 6.80 -3.96 -9.25
CA TYR A 46 5.86 -4.12 -10.35
C TYR A 46 4.44 -4.36 -9.84
N VAL A 47 3.48 -3.63 -10.43
CA VAL A 47 2.06 -3.71 -10.11
C VAL A 47 1.27 -3.95 -11.38
N THR A 48 0.61 -5.11 -11.49
CA THR A 48 -0.29 -5.41 -12.61
C THR A 48 -1.72 -5.15 -12.19
N ILE A 49 -2.45 -4.35 -12.96
CA ILE A 49 -3.82 -3.95 -12.68
C ILE A 49 -4.72 -4.41 -13.82
N GLY A 50 -5.89 -4.96 -13.50
CA GLY A 50 -6.92 -5.32 -14.47
C GLY A 50 -8.31 -4.92 -14.00
N LEU A 51 -9.17 -4.53 -14.94
CA LEU A 51 -10.55 -4.16 -14.65
C LEU A 51 -11.50 -5.26 -15.14
N CYS A 52 -12.33 -5.79 -14.24
CA CYS A 52 -13.31 -6.84 -14.56
C CYS A 52 -14.73 -6.36 -14.26
N VAL A 53 -15.63 -6.50 -15.23
CA VAL A 53 -17.05 -6.14 -15.12
C VAL A 53 -17.95 -7.34 -15.35
N GLY A 54 -19.19 -7.27 -14.87
CA GLY A 54 -20.12 -8.40 -14.96
C GLY A 54 -19.66 -9.61 -14.14
N VAL A 55 -18.95 -9.37 -13.03
CA VAL A 55 -18.46 -10.43 -12.15
C VAL A 55 -19.65 -11.18 -11.54
N THR A 56 -19.64 -12.51 -11.68
CA THR A 56 -20.72 -13.40 -11.23
C THR A 56 -20.39 -14.16 -9.95
N ASN A 57 -19.11 -14.26 -9.60
CA ASN A 57 -18.63 -15.00 -8.44
C ASN A 57 -17.89 -14.12 -7.41
N SER A 58 -18.34 -12.87 -7.27
CA SER A 58 -17.73 -11.88 -6.37
C SER A 58 -17.62 -12.32 -4.92
N LYS A 59 -18.57 -13.12 -4.43
CA LYS A 59 -18.53 -13.68 -3.07
C LYS A 59 -17.36 -14.66 -2.88
N GLU A 60 -17.13 -15.54 -3.84
CA GLU A 60 -16.03 -16.50 -3.82
C GLU A 60 -14.68 -15.76 -3.85
N VAL A 61 -14.56 -14.79 -4.76
CA VAL A 61 -13.37 -13.94 -4.91
C VAL A 61 -13.10 -13.13 -3.63
N PHE A 62 -14.15 -12.60 -3.00
CA PHE A 62 -14.06 -11.87 -1.74
C PHE A 62 -13.57 -12.75 -0.59
N GLU A 63 -14.17 -13.94 -0.42
CA GLU A 63 -13.76 -14.91 0.60
C GLU A 63 -12.29 -15.32 0.41
N GLU A 64 -11.86 -15.53 -0.84
CA GLU A 64 -10.49 -15.86 -1.17
C GLU A 64 -9.51 -14.70 -0.87
N THR A 65 -9.91 -13.47 -1.20
CA THR A 65 -9.11 -12.27 -0.91
C THR A 65 -8.94 -12.07 0.59
N ILE A 66 -9.94 -12.41 1.41
CA ILE A 66 -9.90 -12.28 2.88
C ILE A 66 -9.16 -13.43 3.54
N ARG A 67 -9.18 -14.63 2.96
CA ARG A 67 -8.42 -15.77 3.50
C ARG A 67 -6.96 -15.34 3.66
N LYS A 68 -6.43 -15.61 4.86
CA LYS A 68 -5.01 -15.48 5.13
C LYS A 68 -4.30 -16.45 4.20
N SER A 69 -3.39 -15.96 3.37
CA SER A 69 -2.45 -16.80 2.65
C SER A 69 -1.59 -17.50 3.70
N HIS A 70 -1.98 -18.71 4.07
CA HIS A 70 -1.25 -19.54 5.01
C HIS A 70 -0.21 -20.37 4.25
N GLU A 71 0.60 -19.75 3.41
CA GLU A 71 1.58 -20.44 2.57
C GLU A 71 2.72 -19.49 2.17
N GLN A 72 3.77 -19.45 3.00
CA GLN A 72 5.20 -19.54 2.62
C GLN A 72 6.10 -19.29 3.84
N THR A 73 6.21 -20.34 4.67
CA THR A 73 7.44 -20.62 5.43
C THR A 73 7.76 -22.07 5.17
N ASP A 74 8.29 -22.34 3.97
CA ASP A 74 9.03 -23.58 3.74
C ASP A 74 10.50 -23.27 4.06
N GLY A 75 10.81 -23.41 5.34
CA GLY A 75 12.15 -23.42 5.89
C GLY A 75 12.32 -24.73 6.63
N THR A 76 12.75 -25.76 5.92
CA THR A 76 13.26 -27.02 6.47
C THR A 76 14.26 -26.74 7.60
N ALA A 77 13.85 -27.04 8.82
CA ALA A 77 14.77 -27.42 9.88
C ALA A 77 14.08 -28.53 10.69
N SER A 78 14.34 -29.77 10.30
CA SER A 78 14.35 -30.85 11.28
C SER A 78 15.43 -30.50 12.29
N ASP A 79 15.07 -30.39 13.56
CA ASP A 79 15.77 -31.16 14.56
C ASP A 79 14.92 -31.29 15.81
N ALA A 80 14.66 -32.54 16.13
CA ALA A 80 14.13 -32.98 17.39
C ALA A 80 15.19 -32.79 18.48
N ALA A 81 14.82 -32.15 19.59
CA ALA A 81 15.35 -32.49 20.90
C ALA A 81 14.47 -31.93 22.01
N SER A 82 13.75 -32.85 22.63
CA SER A 82 13.16 -32.75 23.96
C SER A 82 14.17 -32.30 25.02
N SER A 83 13.75 -31.46 25.97
CA SER A 83 13.84 -31.82 27.41
C SER A 83 13.27 -30.73 28.32
N ALA A 84 12.35 -31.18 29.17
CA ALA A 84 11.91 -30.54 30.39
C ALA A 84 13.05 -30.40 31.42
N ARG A 85 12.95 -29.41 32.33
CA ARG A 85 13.05 -29.60 33.79
C ARG A 85 12.91 -28.30 34.62
N THR A 86 11.91 -28.34 35.50
CA THR A 86 11.89 -27.96 36.94
C THR A 86 12.45 -26.62 37.46
N SER A 87 11.51 -25.84 37.98
CA SER A 87 11.44 -25.13 39.28
C SER A 87 12.59 -25.25 40.31
N HIS A 88 12.99 -24.10 40.86
CA HIS A 88 13.27 -23.74 42.27
C HIS A 88 13.75 -22.27 42.20
N GLY A 89 13.49 -21.28 43.06
CA GLY A 89 13.04 -21.16 44.44
C GLY A 89 13.64 -19.82 44.92
N CYS A 90 12.81 -18.92 45.47
CA CYS A 90 13.21 -17.68 46.18
C CYS A 90 14.19 -17.98 47.36
N PRO A 91 14.94 -17.00 47.95
CA PRO A 91 14.36 -15.74 48.47
C PRO A 91 15.28 -14.48 48.61
N GLU A 92 14.59 -13.37 48.92
CA GLU A 92 14.89 -12.30 49.90
C GLU A 92 16.03 -11.24 49.77
N GLN A 93 15.53 -9.99 49.89
CA GLN A 93 15.97 -8.85 50.73
C GLN A 93 17.28 -8.09 50.46
N GLY A 94 17.14 -6.75 50.36
CA GLY A 94 18.22 -5.80 50.67
C GLY A 94 18.15 -4.43 49.97
N GLU A 95 17.23 -3.54 50.36
CA GLU A 95 17.49 -2.08 50.35
C GLU A 95 18.46 -1.75 51.53
N PRO A 96 19.29 -0.67 51.53
CA PRO A 96 18.86 0.71 51.23
C PRO A 96 19.92 1.73 50.71
N ARG A 97 19.42 2.97 50.50
CA ARG A 97 20.07 4.30 50.67
C ARG A 97 21.01 4.88 49.58
N ALA A 98 20.42 5.84 48.86
CA ALA A 98 20.84 7.23 48.67
C ALA A 98 22.31 7.63 48.94
N ARG A 99 22.97 8.21 47.93
CA ARG A 99 23.83 9.38 48.12
C ARG A 99 23.99 10.23 46.86
N ASN A 100 23.94 11.54 47.09
CA ASN A 100 24.08 12.67 46.19
C ASN A 100 25.39 12.68 45.38
N GLY A 101 25.37 13.36 44.24
CA GLY A 101 26.57 13.79 43.53
C GLY A 101 26.26 14.58 42.25
N PHE A 102 25.81 15.83 42.39
CA PHE A 102 25.86 16.82 41.32
C PHE A 102 27.32 17.25 41.13
N THR A 103 27.88 17.05 39.94
CA THR A 103 29.11 17.73 39.49
C THR A 103 28.93 18.16 38.04
N SER A 104 28.92 19.48 37.85
CA SER A 104 28.99 20.17 36.57
C SER A 104 30.42 20.17 36.02
N SER A 105 30.55 20.56 34.75
CA SER A 105 31.75 21.14 34.10
C SER A 105 32.75 20.09 33.57
N GLU A 106 33.38 20.15 32.39
CA GLU A 106 33.45 21.08 31.26
C GLU A 106 33.89 20.33 29.98
N LEU A 107 33.66 20.97 28.82
CA LEU A 107 34.55 21.12 27.65
C LEU A 107 35.43 19.95 27.17
N GLY A 108 35.21 19.54 25.92
CA GLY A 108 36.23 18.85 25.14
C GLY A 108 35.74 18.45 23.75
N SER A 109 36.20 19.18 22.74
CA SER A 109 36.22 18.85 21.31
C SER A 109 36.44 17.36 21.00
N ASP A 110 35.71 16.81 20.02
CA ASP A 110 36.42 16.22 18.87
C ASP A 110 35.52 16.02 17.64
N SER A 111 36.10 16.30 16.48
CA SER A 111 35.50 16.08 15.18
C SER A 111 35.80 14.66 14.72
N THR A 112 34.78 13.79 14.64
CA THR A 112 34.87 12.56 13.84
C THR A 112 33.73 12.47 12.83
N ARG A 113 34.10 12.91 11.64
CA ARG A 113 33.58 12.57 10.32
C ARG A 113 33.15 11.09 10.24
N SER A 114 31.85 10.82 10.27
CA SER A 114 31.28 9.52 9.87
C SER A 114 30.55 9.68 8.53
N SER A 115 31.30 9.46 7.45
CA SER A 115 30.72 9.11 6.15
C SER A 115 30.09 7.70 6.21
N PRO A 116 29.13 7.40 5.33
CA PRO A 116 28.04 6.48 5.60
C PRO A 116 28.53 5.05 5.41
N ALA A 117 28.74 4.35 6.53
CA ALA A 117 28.97 2.92 6.51
C ALA A 117 27.62 2.23 6.29
N ASN A 118 27.42 1.73 5.07
CA ASN A 118 26.57 0.59 4.72
C ASN A 118 25.51 0.26 5.78
N ALA A 119 24.35 0.92 5.70
CA ALA A 119 23.14 0.35 6.25
C ALA A 119 22.94 -0.98 5.50
N ALA A 120 23.38 -2.06 6.14
CA ALA A 120 23.13 -3.41 5.70
C ALA A 120 21.62 -3.50 5.48
N ARG A 121 21.20 -3.48 4.20
CA ARG A 121 19.81 -3.70 3.82
C ARG A 121 19.41 -4.99 4.51
N SER A 122 18.50 -4.86 5.48
CA SER A 122 17.79 -5.98 6.08
C SER A 122 17.34 -6.92 4.96
N PRO A 123 17.35 -8.25 5.18
CA PRO A 123 16.94 -9.20 4.16
C PRO A 123 15.58 -8.74 3.62
N GLN A 124 15.53 -8.37 2.34
CA GLN A 124 14.32 -7.88 1.69
C GLN A 124 13.25 -8.92 1.94
N ARG A 125 12.24 -8.55 2.74
CA ARG A 125 11.10 -9.42 2.95
C ARG A 125 10.40 -9.52 1.61
N SER A 126 10.54 -10.66 0.95
CA SER A 126 9.82 -10.91 -0.30
C SER A 126 8.33 -10.79 -0.02
N PHE A 127 7.66 -9.91 -0.75
CA PHE A 127 6.22 -9.78 -0.71
C PHE A 127 5.67 -10.03 -2.11
N SER A 128 4.59 -10.81 -2.18
CA SER A 128 3.74 -10.90 -3.36
C SER A 128 2.31 -11.03 -2.87
N CYS A 129 1.39 -10.29 -3.47
CA CYS A 129 -0.01 -10.37 -3.08
C CYS A 129 -0.93 -9.89 -4.20
N TRP A 130 -2.20 -10.23 -4.08
CA TRP A 130 -3.26 -9.65 -4.88
C TRP A 130 -4.44 -9.25 -4.01
N LEU A 131 -5.20 -8.28 -4.49
CA LEU A 131 -6.44 -7.84 -3.89
C LEU A 131 -7.42 -7.35 -4.95
N CYS A 132 -8.71 -7.31 -4.59
CA CYS A 132 -9.73 -6.66 -5.39
C CYS A 132 -10.22 -5.38 -4.70
N MET A 133 -10.30 -4.30 -5.46
CA MET A 133 -10.84 -3.01 -5.05
C MET A 133 -12.19 -2.75 -5.72
N ASN A 134 -13.00 -1.89 -5.09
CA ASN A 134 -14.22 -1.34 -5.67
C ASN A 134 -13.87 -0.21 -6.66
N PRO A 135 -14.02 -0.40 -7.98
CA PRO A 135 -13.70 0.64 -8.95
C PRO A 135 -14.56 1.91 -8.76
N GLY A 136 -15.79 1.76 -8.26
CA GLY A 136 -16.67 2.90 -8.00
C GLY A 136 -16.21 3.82 -6.87
N SER A 137 -15.27 3.38 -6.02
CA SER A 137 -14.71 4.20 -4.94
C SER A 137 -13.34 4.81 -5.28
N LEU A 138 -12.85 4.65 -6.52
CA LEU A 138 -11.54 5.12 -6.93
C LEU A 138 -11.65 6.36 -7.82
N VAL A 139 -10.76 7.33 -7.62
CA VAL A 139 -10.70 8.52 -8.45
C VAL A 139 -9.77 8.37 -9.65
N SER A 140 -8.67 7.61 -9.50
CA SER A 140 -7.66 7.37 -10.53
C SER A 140 -6.81 6.13 -10.19
N LEU A 141 -5.98 5.69 -11.14
CA LEU A 141 -4.98 4.64 -10.89
C LEU A 141 -3.85 5.12 -9.96
N ASP A 142 -3.52 6.42 -9.98
CA ASP A 142 -2.51 6.99 -9.08
C ASP A 142 -2.86 6.79 -7.61
N GLN A 143 -4.15 6.82 -7.26
CA GLN A 143 -4.63 6.48 -5.92
C GLN A 143 -4.22 5.05 -5.52
N VAL A 144 -4.33 4.10 -6.45
CA VAL A 144 -3.98 2.68 -6.23
C VAL A 144 -2.47 2.52 -6.14
N LEU A 145 -1.72 3.09 -7.08
CA LEU A 145 -0.27 2.99 -7.14
C LEU A 145 0.38 3.65 -5.91
N LEU A 146 -0.12 4.80 -5.47
CA LEU A 146 0.31 5.45 -4.22
C LEU A 146 0.02 4.57 -2.99
N GLY A 147 -1.15 3.91 -2.97
CA GLY A 147 -1.51 2.96 -1.93
C GLY A 147 -0.56 1.77 -1.85
N VAL A 148 -0.19 1.21 -3.00
CA VAL A 148 0.79 0.12 -3.09
C VAL A 148 2.17 0.58 -2.63
N LEU A 149 2.65 1.71 -3.16
CA LEU A 149 3.95 2.27 -2.82
C LEU A 149 4.12 2.40 -1.30
N ARG A 150 3.19 3.10 -0.64
CA ARG A 150 3.24 3.34 0.81
C ARG A 150 3.06 2.07 1.63
N ALA A 151 2.18 1.17 1.20
CA ALA A 151 1.95 -0.08 1.94
C ALA A 151 3.20 -0.98 1.92
N VAL A 152 3.93 -1.00 0.80
CA VAL A 152 5.20 -1.72 0.72
C VAL A 152 6.26 -1.06 1.60
N GLU A 153 6.38 0.27 1.59
CA GLU A 153 7.27 0.99 2.50
C GLU A 153 6.98 0.62 3.96
N HIS A 154 5.71 0.68 4.39
CA HIS A 154 5.34 0.29 5.75
C HIS A 154 5.62 -1.19 6.06
N PHE A 155 5.47 -2.08 5.07
CA PHE A 155 5.77 -3.50 5.25
C PHE A 155 7.26 -3.75 5.47
N GLU A 156 8.11 -3.10 4.69
CA GLU A 156 9.56 -3.22 4.76
C GLU A 156 10.12 -2.60 6.05
N GLU A 157 9.55 -1.48 6.49
CA GLU A 157 9.89 -0.82 7.76
C GLU A 157 9.32 -1.54 8.99
N GLY A 158 8.35 -2.45 8.80
CA GLY A 158 7.62 -3.06 9.91
C GLY A 158 6.67 -2.09 10.62
N SER A 159 6.25 -1.02 9.95
CA SER A 159 5.41 0.08 10.47
C SER A 159 3.93 0.00 10.03
N MET A 160 3.52 -1.13 9.40
CA MET A 160 2.13 -1.34 8.98
C MET A 160 1.14 -1.15 10.13
N LYS A 161 0.01 -0.48 9.83
CA LYS A 161 -1.08 -0.33 10.81
C LYS A 161 -2.07 -1.49 10.78
N THR A 162 -2.08 -2.23 9.67
CA THR A 162 -2.93 -3.41 9.48
C THR A 162 -2.13 -4.70 9.68
N ASN A 163 -2.83 -5.84 9.71
CA ASN A 163 -2.23 -7.14 9.96
C ASN A 163 -1.81 -7.91 8.70
N ASP A 164 -2.02 -7.37 7.52
CA ASP A 164 -1.54 -7.93 6.26
C ASP A 164 -1.38 -6.84 5.17
N LEU A 165 -0.49 -7.08 4.21
CA LEU A 165 -0.16 -6.12 3.18
C LEU A 165 -1.37 -5.74 2.30
N LYS A 166 -2.32 -6.65 2.06
CA LYS A 166 -3.52 -6.38 1.24
C LYS A 166 -4.39 -5.30 1.88
N LYS A 167 -4.62 -5.42 3.19
CA LYS A 167 -5.32 -4.40 3.98
C LYS A 167 -4.53 -3.12 4.09
N GLU A 168 -3.20 -3.21 4.17
CA GLU A 168 -2.35 -2.02 4.22
C GLU A 168 -2.46 -1.23 2.92
N ILE A 169 -2.48 -1.89 1.75
CA ILE A 169 -2.69 -1.25 0.44
C ILE A 169 -4.03 -0.49 0.42
N LEU A 170 -5.12 -1.15 0.84
CA LEU A 170 -6.44 -0.51 0.94
C LEU A 170 -6.44 0.66 1.93
N TYR A 171 -5.76 0.52 3.07
CA TYR A 171 -5.64 1.58 4.05
C TYR A 171 -4.84 2.76 3.49
N CYS A 172 -3.68 2.52 2.87
CA CYS A 172 -2.82 3.55 2.30
C CYS A 172 -3.45 4.27 1.11
N ALA A 173 -4.25 3.58 0.29
CA ALA A 173 -5.05 4.17 -0.79
C ALA A 173 -6.27 4.97 -0.29
N SER A 174 -6.60 4.89 1.00
CA SER A 174 -7.76 5.54 1.59
C SER A 174 -7.40 6.84 2.31
N PRO A 175 -8.16 7.93 2.10
CA PRO A 175 -8.04 9.15 2.89
C PRO A 175 -8.49 8.98 4.35
N SER A 176 -9.23 7.92 4.70
CA SER A 176 -9.69 7.70 6.07
C SER A 176 -8.58 7.16 6.98
N ARG A 177 -8.52 7.66 8.22
CA ARG A 177 -7.68 7.09 9.29
C ARG A 177 -8.32 5.85 9.95
N ASN A 178 -9.61 5.60 9.72
CA ASN A 178 -10.31 4.42 10.22
C ASN A 178 -10.11 3.24 9.26
N ILE A 179 -9.44 2.18 9.75
CA ILE A 179 -9.11 0.98 8.96
C ILE A 179 -10.39 0.31 8.43
N ALA A 180 -11.38 0.06 9.29
CA ALA A 180 -12.61 -0.62 8.89
C ALA A 180 -13.34 0.17 7.79
N GLN A 181 -13.43 1.49 7.95
CA GLN A 181 -14.05 2.39 6.97
C GLN A 181 -13.29 2.36 5.63
N ALA A 182 -11.95 2.34 5.66
CA ALA A 182 -11.12 2.22 4.46
C ALA A 182 -11.35 0.91 3.71
N LEU A 183 -11.34 -0.22 4.43
CA LEU A 183 -11.56 -1.55 3.85
C LEU A 183 -12.97 -1.69 3.28
N GLN A 184 -13.99 -1.19 3.97
CA GLN A 184 -15.37 -1.23 3.50
C GLN A 184 -15.59 -0.33 2.27
N HIS A 185 -14.92 0.83 2.24
CA HIS A 185 -15.12 1.79 1.15
C HIS A 185 -14.38 1.36 -0.12
N LEU A 186 -13.09 1.00 -0.02
CA LEU A 186 -12.24 0.68 -1.17
C LEU A 186 -12.15 -0.81 -1.49
N GLY A 187 -12.35 -1.71 -0.52
CA GLY A 187 -12.25 -3.15 -0.73
C GLY A 187 -13.45 -3.69 -1.49
N SER A 188 -13.24 -4.82 -2.19
CA SER A 188 -14.32 -5.60 -2.79
C SER A 188 -15.36 -6.02 -1.75
N GLN A 189 -16.63 -6.09 -2.13
CA GLN A 189 -17.74 -6.60 -1.33
C GLN A 189 -18.33 -7.84 -2.04
N PRO A 190 -18.96 -8.77 -1.30
CA PRO A 190 -19.38 -10.07 -1.84
C PRO A 190 -20.41 -10.00 -2.98
N ASP A 191 -21.09 -8.88 -3.17
CA ASP A 191 -22.14 -8.64 -4.17
C ASP A 191 -21.72 -7.71 -5.33
N MET A 192 -20.44 -7.33 -5.38
CA MET A 192 -19.94 -6.42 -6.42
C MET A 192 -19.89 -7.08 -7.80
N ARG A 193 -20.45 -6.42 -8.81
CA ARG A 193 -20.37 -6.86 -10.21
C ARG A 193 -19.16 -6.30 -10.97
N GLN A 194 -18.37 -5.47 -10.32
CA GLN A 194 -17.22 -4.80 -10.92
C GLN A 194 -16.08 -4.85 -9.91
N LEU A 195 -14.89 -5.23 -10.36
CA LEU A 195 -13.70 -5.37 -9.53
C LEU A 195 -12.51 -4.77 -10.26
N LEU A 196 -11.69 -4.01 -9.53
CA LEU A 196 -10.34 -3.68 -9.96
C LEU A 196 -9.38 -4.68 -9.28
N LEU A 197 -8.79 -5.56 -10.06
CA LEU A 197 -7.78 -6.50 -9.60
C LEU A 197 -6.42 -5.79 -9.55
N VAL A 198 -5.73 -5.88 -8.41
CA VAL A 198 -4.37 -5.36 -8.22
C VAL A 198 -3.48 -6.52 -7.81
N MET A 199 -2.41 -6.76 -8.56
CA MET A 199 -1.42 -7.83 -8.33
C MET A 199 -0.04 -7.20 -8.17
N VAL A 200 0.61 -7.45 -7.04
CA VAL A 200 1.90 -6.87 -6.67
C VAL A 200 2.95 -7.96 -6.64
N GLN A 201 4.03 -7.79 -7.41
CA GLN A 201 5.17 -8.72 -7.45
C GLN A 201 4.79 -10.18 -7.76
N MET A 202 3.78 -10.38 -8.61
CA MET A 202 3.32 -11.72 -8.99
C MET A 202 3.93 -12.14 -10.32
N SER A 203 4.37 -13.39 -10.40
CA SER A 203 4.82 -13.99 -11.66
C SER A 203 3.66 -14.12 -12.65
N ALA A 204 3.95 -14.20 -13.95
CA ALA A 204 2.91 -14.37 -14.97
C ALA A 204 2.03 -15.62 -14.75
N GLU A 205 2.57 -16.68 -14.15
CA GLU A 205 1.80 -17.88 -13.80
C GLU A 205 0.84 -17.61 -12.63
N GLN A 206 1.32 -16.96 -11.58
CA GLN A 206 0.48 -16.57 -10.45
C GLN A 206 -0.63 -15.61 -10.90
N GLN A 207 -0.31 -14.64 -11.77
CA GLN A 207 -1.28 -13.72 -12.35
C GLN A 207 -2.37 -14.47 -13.12
N ARG A 208 -1.98 -15.39 -14.02
CA ARG A 208 -2.94 -16.24 -14.76
C ARG A 208 -3.81 -17.07 -13.82
N SER A 209 -3.23 -17.64 -12.77
CA SER A 209 -3.95 -18.42 -11.76
C SER A 209 -5.03 -17.58 -11.06
N VAL A 210 -4.69 -16.36 -10.63
CA VAL A 210 -5.65 -15.43 -10.01
C VAL A 210 -6.74 -15.01 -10.99
N CYS A 211 -6.36 -14.61 -12.21
CA CYS A 211 -7.32 -14.15 -13.22
C CYS A 211 -8.34 -15.23 -13.59
N SER A 212 -7.92 -16.50 -13.67
CA SER A 212 -8.81 -17.63 -13.98
C SER A 212 -9.91 -17.87 -12.93
N ARG A 213 -9.73 -17.34 -11.71
CA ARG A 213 -10.70 -17.47 -10.60
C ARG A 213 -11.82 -16.43 -10.68
N ILE A 214 -11.65 -15.34 -11.44
CA ILE A 214 -12.62 -14.25 -11.53
C ILE A 214 -13.50 -14.45 -12.78
N ARG A 215 -14.80 -14.70 -12.56
CA ARG A 215 -15.76 -14.96 -13.64
C ARG A 215 -16.48 -13.66 -14.04
N GLY A 216 -15.91 -12.97 -15.03
CA GLY A 216 -16.48 -11.75 -15.60
C GLY A 216 -15.85 -11.43 -16.95
N THR A 217 -16.04 -10.19 -17.42
CA THR A 217 -15.45 -9.67 -18.66
C THR A 217 -14.37 -8.66 -18.31
N TRP A 218 -13.13 -8.95 -18.73
CA TRP A 218 -12.05 -8.01 -18.60
C TRP A 218 -12.20 -6.83 -19.57
N ARG A 219 -11.88 -5.63 -19.09
CA ARG A 219 -12.03 -4.35 -19.81
C ARG A 219 -10.71 -3.60 -19.76
N GLU A 220 -10.56 -2.68 -20.70
CA GLU A 220 -9.44 -1.74 -20.70
C GLU A 220 -9.49 -0.84 -19.45
N LEU A 221 -8.34 -0.53 -18.87
CA LEU A 221 -8.28 0.30 -17.65
C LEU A 221 -8.76 1.73 -17.88
N SER A 222 -8.76 2.23 -19.12
CA SER A 222 -9.31 3.54 -19.49
C SER A 222 -10.80 3.67 -19.12
N CYS A 223 -11.55 2.56 -19.11
CA CYS A 223 -12.95 2.51 -18.68
C CYS A 223 -13.14 2.70 -17.15
N LEU A 224 -12.08 2.75 -16.33
CA LEU A 224 -12.21 2.95 -14.88
C LEU A 224 -12.97 4.24 -14.55
N SER A 225 -12.76 5.29 -15.33
CA SER A 225 -13.41 6.60 -15.13
C SER A 225 -14.93 6.54 -15.27
N GLU A 226 -15.45 5.60 -16.06
CA GLU A 226 -16.89 5.37 -16.29
C GLU A 226 -17.58 4.68 -15.10
N LEU A 227 -16.82 3.90 -14.34
CA LEU A 227 -17.33 3.12 -13.20
C LEU A 227 -17.33 3.92 -11.89
N ARG A 228 -16.66 5.07 -11.87
CA ARG A 228 -16.48 5.93 -10.71
C ARG A 228 -17.80 6.50 -10.20
N ASP A 229 -18.13 6.19 -8.95
CA ASP A 229 -19.28 6.80 -8.25
C ASP A 229 -18.83 8.06 -7.52
N ARG A 230 -18.97 9.20 -8.21
CA ARG A 230 -18.58 10.51 -7.67
C ARG A 230 -19.31 10.85 -6.37
N ASN A 231 -20.58 10.50 -6.25
CA ASN A 231 -21.39 10.83 -5.07
C ASN A 231 -20.91 10.03 -3.86
N ARG A 232 -20.64 8.74 -4.05
CA ARG A 232 -20.08 7.86 -3.02
C ARG A 232 -18.71 8.36 -2.53
N ILE A 233 -17.81 8.71 -3.44
CA ILE A 233 -16.47 9.22 -3.10
C ILE A 233 -16.60 10.55 -2.36
N ARG A 234 -17.38 11.48 -2.91
CA ARG A 234 -17.61 12.81 -2.34
C ARG A 234 -18.16 12.72 -0.91
N SER A 235 -19.15 11.86 -0.69
CA SER A 235 -19.73 11.63 0.63
C SER A 235 -18.71 11.03 1.60
N PHE A 236 -17.84 10.15 1.12
CA PHE A 236 -16.83 9.49 1.95
C PHE A 236 -15.73 10.42 2.43
N ILE A 237 -15.30 11.37 1.59
CA ILE A 237 -14.26 12.34 1.93
C ILE A 237 -14.77 13.67 2.45
N HIS A 238 -16.09 13.81 2.57
CA HIS A 238 -16.77 15.06 2.91
C HIS A 238 -16.35 16.24 2.02
N CYS A 239 -16.25 16.00 0.71
CA CYS A 239 -15.86 17.03 -0.25
C CYS A 239 -17.02 17.99 -0.53
N THR A 240 -16.73 19.29 -0.41
CA THR A 240 -17.70 20.37 -0.62
C THR A 240 -17.81 20.71 -2.11
N ASN A 241 -18.87 21.42 -2.50
CA ASN A 241 -18.99 21.91 -3.89
C ASN A 241 -17.80 22.83 -4.22
N ASP A 242 -17.45 23.74 -3.31
CA ASP A 242 -16.38 24.71 -3.52
C ASP A 242 -15.03 24.01 -3.72
N GLU A 243 -14.74 22.97 -2.92
CA GLU A 243 -13.53 22.17 -3.08
C GLU A 243 -13.49 21.45 -4.44
N GLU A 244 -14.63 20.94 -4.90
CA GLU A 244 -14.74 20.26 -6.21
C GLU A 244 -14.51 21.22 -7.39
N THR A 245 -14.70 22.54 -7.20
CA THR A 245 -14.43 23.57 -8.23
C THR A 245 -12.96 24.00 -8.31
N LEU A 246 -12.12 23.63 -7.33
CA LEU A 246 -10.69 23.93 -7.37
C LEU A 246 -9.99 23.14 -8.49
N PRO A 247 -8.82 23.61 -8.98
CA PRO A 247 -8.03 22.86 -9.96
C PRO A 247 -7.77 21.41 -9.52
N GLY A 248 -8.02 20.45 -10.43
CA GLY A 248 -7.93 19.00 -10.16
C GLY A 248 -9.15 18.39 -9.45
N GLY A 249 -10.08 19.22 -8.96
CA GLY A 249 -11.38 18.82 -8.44
C GLY A 249 -11.36 17.65 -7.44
N LEU A 250 -12.26 16.68 -7.64
CA LEU A 250 -12.43 15.54 -6.75
C LEU A 250 -11.16 14.66 -6.64
N GLU A 251 -10.39 14.52 -7.72
CA GLU A 251 -9.13 13.76 -7.71
C GLU A 251 -8.09 14.41 -6.79
N ALA A 252 -7.88 15.71 -6.94
CA ALA A 252 -6.97 16.47 -6.08
C ALA A 252 -7.43 16.45 -4.61
N ALA A 253 -8.74 16.56 -4.36
CA ALA A 253 -9.31 16.48 -3.00
C ALA A 253 -9.04 15.13 -2.32
N VAL A 254 -9.17 14.02 -3.05
CA VAL A 254 -8.85 12.67 -2.54
C VAL A 254 -7.35 12.51 -2.31
N MET A 255 -6.53 12.82 -3.32
CA MET A 255 -5.08 12.65 -3.25
C MET A 255 -4.46 13.55 -2.18
N GLY A 256 -4.94 14.78 -2.02
CA GLY A 256 -4.53 15.68 -0.95
C GLY A 256 -4.81 15.13 0.44
N ARG A 257 -6.00 14.54 0.66
CA ARG A 257 -6.31 13.88 1.94
C ARG A 257 -5.45 12.65 2.19
N ILE A 258 -5.17 11.85 1.17
CA ILE A 258 -4.25 10.70 1.28
C ILE A 258 -2.84 11.20 1.63
N ALA A 259 -2.37 12.27 0.99
CA ALA A 259 -1.07 12.88 1.27
C ALA A 259 -0.96 13.35 2.73
N CYS A 260 -1.96 14.09 3.22
CA CYS A 260 -2.00 14.63 4.58
C CYS A 260 -2.28 13.59 5.68
N LYS A 261 -2.67 12.36 5.33
CA LYS A 261 -2.99 11.32 6.32
C LYS A 261 -1.81 10.96 7.23
N TYR A 262 -0.58 11.11 6.73
CA TYR A 262 0.68 10.71 7.36
C TYR A 262 1.55 11.91 7.81
N ILE A 263 1.00 13.12 7.74
CA ILE A 263 1.54 14.33 8.38
C ILE A 263 0.90 14.43 9.78
#